data_AF-A0A2V6CUK7-F1
#
_entry.id   AF-A0A2V6CUK7-F1
#
_cell.length_a   1.000
_cell.length_b   1.000
_cell.length_c   1.000
_cell.angle_alpha   90.00
_cell.angle_beta   90.00
_cell.angle_gamma   90.00
#
_symmetry.space_group_name_H-M   'P 1'
#
loop_
_entity.id
_entity.type
_entity.pdbx_description
1 polymer ?
#
loop_
_entity_poly.entity_id
_entity_poly.type
_entity_poly.pdbx_seq_one_letter_code
_entity_poly.pdbx_strand_id
1 'polypeptide(L)'
;MISYVNAKYVSTDPQGFTGFQSGSSFSGDPFMAMSYAGYAHFGFAANNPDDNPTASSTVGVNLLPLMADPTFAPGTTGFTPPLGPGTYTFLIQQGDPSTTGYRFNMIVRPVSVPESGSSLCLLGIGTLAIFALRRRLC
;
A
#
# COMPACT_ATOMS: atom_id res chain seq x y z
N MET A 1 1.28 -5.42 -10.47
CA MET A 1 0.18 -5.22 -9.52
C MET A 1 0.67 -5.55 -8.14
N ILE A 2 0.50 -4.62 -7.20
CA ILE A 2 0.71 -4.87 -5.77
C ILE A 2 -0.59 -5.45 -5.20
N SER A 3 -0.50 -6.49 -4.38
CA SER A 3 -1.66 -7.07 -3.68
C SER A 3 -1.33 -7.37 -2.22
N TYR A 4 -2.36 -7.33 -1.38
CA TYR A 4 -2.30 -7.66 0.03
C TYR A 4 -3.49 -8.57 0.33
N VAL A 5 -3.26 -9.88 0.27
CA VAL A 5 -4.32 -10.89 0.34
C VAL A 5 -4.39 -11.49 1.74
N ASN A 6 -5.57 -11.51 2.36
CA ASN A 6 -5.82 -12.31 3.57
C ASN A 6 -5.84 -13.80 3.19
N ALA A 7 -4.68 -14.44 3.18
CA ALA A 7 -4.50 -15.79 2.65
C ALA A 7 -4.91 -16.91 3.62
N LYS A 8 -5.07 -16.60 4.90
CA LYS A 8 -5.52 -17.56 5.92
C LYS A 8 -6.01 -16.79 7.15
N TYR A 9 -7.10 -17.25 7.73
CA TYR A 9 -7.58 -16.81 9.02
C TYR A 9 -8.02 -18.02 9.84
N VAL A 10 -7.41 -18.20 11.02
CA VAL A 10 -7.73 -19.25 11.98
C VAL A 10 -7.85 -18.59 13.34
N SER A 11 -9.09 -18.28 13.70
CA SER A 11 -9.45 -17.61 14.95
C SER A 11 -10.81 -18.12 15.41
N THR A 12 -11.07 -18.00 16.70
CA THR A 12 -12.43 -18.00 17.24
C THR A 12 -13.13 -16.65 17.07
N ASP A 13 -12.39 -15.59 16.75
CA ASP A 13 -12.93 -14.25 16.53
C ASP A 13 -13.58 -14.16 15.15
N PRO A 14 -14.70 -13.43 15.02
CA PRO A 14 -15.34 -13.22 13.72
C PRO A 14 -14.44 -12.45 12.75
N GLN A 15 -13.62 -11.54 13.29
CA GLN A 15 -12.73 -10.66 12.53
C GLN A 15 -11.58 -10.07 13.37
N GLY A 16 -10.50 -9.70 12.71
CA GLY A 16 -9.47 -8.77 13.16
C GLY A 16 -9.49 -7.47 12.35
N PHE A 17 -8.52 -6.60 12.61
CA PHE A 17 -8.36 -5.31 11.94
C PHE A 17 -6.97 -5.20 11.32
N THR A 18 -6.90 -4.69 10.09
CA THR A 18 -5.64 -4.30 9.46
C THR A 18 -5.78 -2.92 8.83
N GLY A 19 -4.78 -2.07 9.03
CA GLY A 19 -4.75 -0.73 8.47
C GLY A 19 -3.32 -0.32 8.17
N PHE A 20 -3.14 0.71 7.36
CA PHE A 20 -1.80 1.19 7.04
C PHE A 20 -1.70 2.71 6.93
N GLN A 21 -0.47 3.18 7.04
CA GLN A 21 -0.06 4.56 6.84
C GLN A 21 1.20 4.59 5.95
N SER A 22 1.42 5.68 5.21
CA SER A 22 2.71 5.93 4.58
C SER A 22 3.77 6.29 5.63
N GLY A 23 5.01 5.85 5.40
CA GLY A 23 6.13 6.05 6.33
C GLY A 23 6.62 4.76 6.98
N SER A 24 7.78 4.86 7.64
CA SER A 24 8.48 3.74 8.29
C SER A 24 7.99 3.44 9.71
N SER A 25 7.10 4.25 10.25
CA SER A 25 6.47 4.04 11.54
C SER A 25 5.03 4.54 11.51
N PHE A 26 4.17 3.91 12.31
CA PHE A 26 2.83 4.43 12.54
C PHE A 26 2.90 5.63 13.48
N SER A 27 2.14 6.69 13.15
CA SER A 27 2.00 7.88 13.97
C SER A 27 0.54 8.32 13.99
N GLY A 28 -0.02 8.47 15.19
CA GLY A 28 -1.43 8.80 15.40
C GLY A 28 -2.07 7.90 16.45
N ASP A 29 -3.38 8.01 16.57
CA ASP A 29 -4.17 7.14 17.43
C ASP A 29 -4.59 5.88 16.63
N PRO A 30 -4.18 4.66 17.05
CA PRO A 30 -4.55 3.44 16.35
C PRO A 30 -6.05 3.13 16.37
N PHE A 31 -6.83 3.82 17.22
CA PHE A 31 -8.29 3.67 17.30
C PHE A 31 -9.05 4.71 16.49
N MET A 32 -8.37 5.61 15.77
CA MET A 32 -8.98 6.65 14.95
C MET A 32 -8.75 6.39 13.47
N ALA A 33 -9.85 6.28 12.69
CA ALA A 33 -9.80 6.01 11.25
C ALA A 33 -8.91 7.00 10.48
N MET A 34 -8.92 8.28 10.89
CA MET A 34 -8.13 9.35 10.27
C MET A 34 -6.61 9.18 10.41
N SER A 35 -6.14 8.28 11.27
CA SER A 35 -4.73 7.92 11.39
C SER A 35 -4.26 6.97 10.28
N TYR A 36 -5.18 6.41 9.49
CA TYR A 36 -4.91 5.43 8.45
C TYR A 36 -5.13 6.02 7.05
N ALA A 37 -4.29 5.62 6.10
CA ALA A 37 -4.52 5.82 4.68
C ALA A 37 -5.63 4.91 4.15
N GLY A 38 -5.74 3.71 4.71
CA GLY A 38 -6.80 2.75 4.43
C GLY A 38 -6.81 1.65 5.49
N TYR A 39 -7.98 1.06 5.74
CA TYR A 39 -8.12 -0.08 6.64
C TYR A 39 -9.18 -1.07 6.15
N ALA A 40 -9.11 -2.29 6.66
CA ALA A 40 -10.09 -3.33 6.45
C ALA A 40 -10.18 -4.22 7.70
N HIS A 41 -11.38 -4.67 8.04
CA HIS A 41 -11.52 -5.84 8.87
C HIS A 41 -11.24 -7.10 8.05
N PHE A 42 -10.73 -8.14 8.72
CA PHE A 42 -10.42 -9.41 8.07
C PHE A 42 -10.86 -10.61 8.89
N GLY A 43 -11.37 -11.65 8.26
CA GLY A 43 -11.89 -12.81 8.98
C GLY A 43 -12.93 -13.58 8.17
N PHE A 44 -13.71 -14.42 8.85
CA PHE A 44 -14.83 -15.15 8.24
C PHE A 44 -16.14 -14.37 8.24
N ALA A 45 -16.26 -13.40 9.15
CA ALA A 45 -17.39 -12.50 9.27
C ALA A 45 -16.86 -11.07 9.46
N ALA A 46 -16.10 -10.60 8.47
CA ALA A 46 -15.59 -9.24 8.48
C ALA A 46 -16.71 -8.27 8.11
N ASN A 47 -16.87 -7.24 8.94
CA ASN A 47 -17.83 -6.16 8.79
C ASN A 47 -17.06 -4.85 8.84
N ASN A 48 -17.22 -4.04 7.80
CA ASN A 48 -16.75 -2.66 7.76
C ASN A 48 -17.96 -1.72 7.91
N PRO A 49 -17.74 -0.47 8.36
CA PRO A 49 -18.23 0.06 9.64
C PRO A 49 -19.72 0.41 9.72
N ASP A 50 -20.50 0.07 8.72
CA ASP A 50 -21.95 0.29 8.63
C ASP A 50 -22.75 -0.99 8.37
N ASP A 51 -22.15 -2.17 8.59
CA ASP A 51 -22.74 -3.49 8.28
C ASP A 51 -23.11 -3.64 6.79
N ASN A 52 -22.47 -2.83 5.92
CA ASN A 52 -22.73 -2.77 4.49
C ASN A 52 -21.40 -2.82 3.71
N PRO A 53 -21.03 -3.97 3.12
CA PRO A 53 -21.84 -5.13 2.86
C PRO A 53 -21.93 -6.07 4.07
N THR A 54 -22.99 -6.89 4.09
CA THR A 54 -23.19 -8.02 5.01
C THR A 54 -21.88 -8.76 5.32
N ALA A 55 -21.69 -9.10 6.60
CA ALA A 55 -20.58 -9.91 7.11
C ALA A 55 -20.12 -10.96 6.09
N SER A 56 -18.89 -10.83 5.60
CA SER A 56 -18.36 -11.71 4.57
C SER A 56 -16.94 -12.14 4.91
N SER A 57 -16.58 -13.33 4.43
CA SER A 57 -15.22 -13.82 4.55
C SER A 57 -14.31 -13.01 3.64
N THR A 58 -13.25 -12.43 4.20
CA THR A 58 -12.19 -11.80 3.39
C THR A 58 -11.04 -12.74 3.11
N VAL A 59 -11.13 -14.01 3.51
CA VAL A 59 -10.10 -15.01 3.19
C VAL A 59 -10.04 -15.22 1.68
N GLY A 60 -8.85 -15.08 1.10
CA GLY A 60 -8.59 -15.11 -0.34
C GLY A 60 -8.78 -13.76 -1.04
N VAL A 61 -9.29 -12.74 -0.34
CA VAL A 61 -9.57 -11.41 -0.92
C VAL A 61 -8.34 -10.51 -0.86
N ASN A 62 -8.11 -9.76 -1.93
CA ASN A 62 -7.14 -8.65 -1.93
C ASN A 62 -7.75 -7.45 -1.22
N LEU A 63 -7.14 -7.04 -0.10
CA LEU A 63 -7.70 -6.01 0.77
C LEU A 63 -7.42 -4.59 0.29
N LEU A 64 -6.41 -4.34 -0.57
CA LEU A 64 -6.08 -2.98 -1.00
C LEU A 64 -7.23 -2.23 -1.71
N PRO A 65 -7.98 -2.83 -2.65
CA PRO A 65 -9.14 -2.16 -3.23
C PRO A 65 -10.22 -1.82 -2.20
N LEU A 66 -10.45 -2.72 -1.23
CA LEU A 66 -11.41 -2.50 -0.14
C LEU A 66 -10.95 -1.36 0.78
N MET A 67 -9.67 -1.33 1.13
CA MET A 67 -9.08 -0.27 1.96
C MET A 67 -9.13 1.13 1.32
N ALA A 68 -9.22 1.20 0.00
CA ALA A 68 -9.29 2.46 -0.75
C ALA A 68 -10.72 2.95 -0.98
N ASP A 69 -11.72 2.07 -0.79
CA ASP A 69 -13.12 2.42 -0.98
C ASP A 69 -13.59 3.21 0.24
N PRO A 70 -13.98 4.49 0.10
CA PRO A 70 -14.42 5.31 1.22
C PRO A 70 -15.74 4.83 1.84
N THR A 71 -16.53 4.01 1.13
CA THR A 71 -17.71 3.36 1.70
C THR A 71 -17.32 2.21 2.63
N PHE A 72 -16.21 1.53 2.34
CA PHE A 72 -15.70 0.43 3.14
C PHE A 72 -14.75 0.91 4.23
N ALA A 73 -13.93 1.93 3.99
CA ALA A 73 -12.97 2.48 4.93
C ALA A 73 -13.22 3.99 5.20
N PRO A 74 -14.41 4.36 5.70
CA PRO A 74 -14.75 5.76 5.95
C PRO A 74 -13.87 6.36 7.05
N GLY A 75 -13.66 7.67 6.94
CA GLY A 75 -12.86 8.45 7.88
C GLY A 75 -11.35 8.31 7.72
N THR A 76 -10.87 7.49 6.79
CA THR A 76 -9.45 7.40 6.42
C THR A 76 -8.99 8.64 5.65
N THR A 77 -7.67 8.85 5.58
CA THR A 77 -7.11 9.89 4.70
C THR A 77 -7.22 9.51 3.22
N GLY A 78 -7.47 8.23 2.93
CA GLY A 78 -7.59 7.68 1.58
C GLY A 78 -6.25 7.46 0.89
N PHE A 79 -6.31 6.66 -0.18
CA PHE A 79 -5.23 6.47 -1.14
C PHE A 79 -5.80 5.97 -2.47
N THR A 80 -5.01 6.04 -3.54
CA THR A 80 -5.40 5.53 -4.87
C THR A 80 -4.66 4.23 -5.17
N PRO A 81 -5.35 3.10 -5.41
CA PRO A 81 -4.72 1.87 -5.87
C PRO A 81 -4.17 1.99 -7.31
N PRO A 82 -3.09 1.26 -7.64
CA PRO A 82 -2.26 0.45 -6.73
C PRO A 82 -1.40 1.34 -5.82
N LEU A 83 -0.95 0.81 -4.69
CA LEU A 83 0.02 1.52 -3.85
C LEU A 83 1.22 1.97 -4.68
N GLY A 84 1.58 3.25 -4.56
CA GLY A 84 2.77 3.79 -5.20
C GLY A 84 4.06 3.22 -4.60
N PRO A 85 5.21 3.43 -5.25
CA PRO A 85 6.50 3.14 -4.62
C PRO A 85 6.63 3.96 -3.33
N GLY A 86 7.07 3.32 -2.25
CA GLY A 86 7.21 3.99 -0.97
C GLY A 86 7.36 3.02 0.19
N THR A 87 7.57 3.59 1.37
CA THR A 87 7.55 2.86 2.64
C THR A 87 6.17 3.00 3.27
N TYR A 88 5.63 1.90 3.77
CA TYR A 88 4.33 1.85 4.42
C TYR A 88 4.44 1.05 5.71
N THR A 89 3.69 1.46 6.73
CA THR A 89 3.57 0.74 7.99
C THR A 89 2.16 0.17 8.09
N PHE A 90 2.08 -1.15 8.27
CA PHE A 90 0.82 -1.86 8.50
C PHE A 90 0.68 -2.16 9.99
N LEU A 91 -0.48 -1.85 10.54
CA LEU A 91 -0.91 -2.29 11.85
C LEU A 91 -1.91 -3.43 11.70
N ILE A 92 -1.76 -4.44 12.54
CA ILE A 92 -2.69 -5.56 12.64
C ILE A 92 -3.10 -5.67 14.10
N GLN A 93 -4.40 -5.71 14.34
CA GLN A 93 -4.98 -5.81 15.68
C GLN A 93 -6.02 -6.93 15.70
N GLN A 94 -6.19 -7.50 16.88
CA GLN A 94 -7.21 -8.49 17.20
C GLN A 94 -7.79 -8.16 18.57
N GLY A 95 -9.10 -8.39 18.75
CA GLY A 95 -9.83 -8.00 19.95
C GLY A 95 -9.81 -9.02 21.10
N ASP A 96 -9.63 -10.31 20.82
CA ASP A 96 -9.74 -11.37 21.83
C ASP A 96 -8.35 -11.89 22.28
N PRO A 97 -8.21 -12.32 23.55
CA PRO A 97 -6.97 -12.91 24.06
C PRO A 97 -6.62 -14.29 23.47
N SER A 98 -7.53 -14.93 22.73
CA SER A 98 -7.27 -16.21 22.07
C SER A 98 -6.23 -16.12 20.97
N THR A 99 -5.38 -17.15 20.88
CA THR A 99 -4.35 -17.24 19.85
C THR A 99 -4.98 -17.33 18.46
N THR A 100 -4.77 -16.31 17.63
CA THR A 100 -5.16 -16.33 16.21
C THR A 100 -3.97 -16.55 15.31
N GLY A 101 -4.16 -17.43 14.33
CA GLY A 101 -3.28 -17.56 13.18
C GLY A 101 -3.87 -16.85 11.96
N TYR A 102 -3.27 -15.75 11.54
CA TYR A 102 -3.55 -15.14 10.23
C TYR A 102 -2.33 -15.21 9.32
N ARG A 103 -2.56 -15.15 8.01
CA ARG A 103 -1.50 -15.04 7.00
C ARG A 103 -1.91 -14.03 5.95
N PHE A 104 -1.06 -13.03 5.74
CA PHE A 104 -1.19 -12.12 4.62
C PHE A 104 -0.13 -12.40 3.56
N ASN A 105 -0.56 -12.51 2.30
CA ASN A 105 0.35 -12.61 1.16
C ASN A 105 0.49 -11.22 0.54
N MET A 106 1.65 -10.60 0.70
CA MET A 106 1.98 -9.34 0.03
C MET A 106 2.80 -9.63 -1.22
N ILE A 107 2.25 -9.27 -2.38
CA ILE A 107 2.99 -9.35 -3.65
C ILE A 107 3.39 -7.93 -4.01
N VAL A 108 4.70 -7.67 -4.00
CA VAL A 108 5.27 -6.39 -4.45
C VAL A 108 5.89 -6.61 -5.82
N ARG A 109 5.54 -5.79 -6.81
CA ARG A 109 6.29 -5.76 -8.07
C ARG A 109 7.33 -4.65 -8.02
N PRO A 110 8.57 -4.90 -8.46
CA PRO A 110 9.54 -3.84 -8.61
C PRO A 110 9.01 -2.83 -9.63
N VAL A 111 8.98 -1.56 -9.23
CA VAL A 111 8.72 -0.44 -10.16
C VAL A 111 10.09 -0.01 -10.67
N SER A 112 10.36 -0.24 -11.95
CA SER A 112 11.51 0.39 -12.60
C SER A 112 11.21 1.89 -12.67
N VAL A 113 11.79 2.68 -11.78
CA VAL A 113 11.76 4.14 -11.89
C VAL A 113 12.70 4.48 -13.05
N PRO A 114 12.24 5.12 -14.15
CA PRO A 114 13.16 5.65 -15.14
C PRO A 114 14.07 6.65 -14.44
N GLU A 115 15.39 6.46 -14.53
CA GLU A 115 16.35 7.43 -13.99
C GLU A 115 16.04 8.81 -14.60
N SER A 116 15.48 9.71 -13.80
CA SER A 116 15.32 11.10 -14.19
C SER A 116 16.71 11.73 -14.25
N GLY A 117 17.32 11.76 -15.43
CA GLY A 117 18.40 12.71 -15.72
C GLY A 117 19.61 12.22 -16.51
N SER A 118 19.80 10.92 -16.73
CA SER A 118 21.06 10.44 -17.32
C SER A 118 21.19 10.70 -18.83
N SER A 119 20.10 11.03 -19.55
CA SER A 119 20.13 11.16 -21.02
C SER A 119 20.52 12.55 -21.53
N LEU A 120 20.36 13.62 -20.74
CA LEU A 120 20.64 15.00 -21.19
C LEU A 120 22.12 15.39 -21.08
N CYS A 121 22.89 14.76 -20.19
CA CYS A 121 24.32 15.07 -20.05
C CYS A 121 25.14 14.58 -21.25
N LEU A 122 24.74 13.48 -21.90
CA LEU A 122 25.46 12.92 -23.05
C LEU A 122 25.29 13.76 -24.33
N LEU A 123 24.16 14.45 -24.50
CA LEU A 123 23.93 15.35 -25.64
C LEU A 123 24.69 16.68 -25.51
N GLY A 124 24.90 17.17 -24.29
CA GLY A 124 25.66 18.41 -24.04
C GLY A 124 27.16 18.28 -24.29
N ILE A 125 27.76 17.13 -23.95
CA ILE A 125 29.22 16.93 -24.10
C ILE A 125 29.59 16.65 -25.57
N GLY A 126 28.75 15.90 -26.30
CA GLY A 126 28.98 15.59 -27.71
C GLY A 126 28.96 16.84 -28.61
N THR A 127 28.09 17.80 -28.33
CA THR A 127 28.00 19.05 -29.12
C THR A 127 29.19 19.98 -28.84
N LEU A 128 29.63 20.12 -27.59
CA LEU A 128 30.81 20.92 -27.23
C LEU A 128 32.12 20.38 -27.85
N ALA A 129 32.28 19.06 -27.91
CA ALA A 129 33.45 18.44 -28.55
C ALA A 129 33.51 18.72 -30.07
N ILE A 130 32.37 18.70 -30.76
CA ILE A 130 32.29 18.98 -32.21
C ILE A 130 32.61 20.45 -32.52
N PHE A 131 32.13 21.39 -31.70
CA PHE A 131 32.45 22.81 -31.88
C PHE A 131 33.92 23.13 -31.56
N ALA A 132 34.52 22.46 -30.56
CA ALA A 132 35.93 22.62 -30.24
C ALA A 132 36.85 22.08 -31.35
N LEU A 133 36.46 20.98 -32.02
CA LEU A 133 37.22 20.42 -33.15
C LEU A 133 37.20 21.35 -34.37
N ARG A 134 36.05 21.96 -34.68
CA ARG A 134 35.91 22.88 -35.82
C ARG A 134 36.74 24.16 -35.68
N ARG A 135 37.00 24.64 -34.47
CA ARG A 135 37.83 25.82 -34.22
C ARG A 135 39.34 25.60 -34.40
N ARG A 136 39.81 24.36 -34.47
CA ARG A 136 41.24 24.03 -34.65
C ARG A 136 41.65 23.76 -36.11
N LEU A 137 40.70 23.79 -37.04
CA LEU A 137 40.90 23.48 -38.47
C LEU A 137 40.75 24.71 -39.38
N CYS A 138 40.73 25.92 -38.83
CA CYS A 138 40.81 27.18 -39.55
C CYS A 138 42.03 27.97 -39.08
#